data_AF-A0A4Y7U305-F1
#
_entry.id   AF-A0A4Y7U305-F1
#
_cell.length_a   1.000
_cell.length_b   1.000
_cell.length_c   1.000
_cell.angle_alpha   90.00
_cell.angle_beta   90.00
_cell.angle_gamma   90.00
#
_symmetry.space_group_name_H-M   'P 1'
#
loop_
_entity.id
_entity.type
_entity.pdbx_description
1 polymer ?
#
loop_
_entity_poly.entity_id
_entity_poly.type
_entity_poly.pdbx_seq_one_letter_code
_entity_poly.pdbx_strand_id
1 'polypeptide(L)'
;ADPRTTVNELTKVFKFHSTNEKGKSVQVKGNVTMVVNPSDAFEIQAQYTHLNANGVYVTALPYNLNIIESIAQPAGKVLTYVKGRYDGYLGGGINIQKFEQTLA
;
A
#
# COMPACT_ATOMS: atom_id res chain seq x y z
N ALA A 1 10.65 -1.62 15.59
CA ALA A 1 10.55 -3.07 15.31
C ALA A 1 11.86 -3.55 14.69
N ASP A 2 12.30 -4.79 14.98
CA ASP A 2 13.51 -5.37 14.38
C ASP A 2 13.30 -5.49 12.85
N PRO A 3 14.20 -4.97 12.01
CA PRO A 3 14.08 -5.07 10.55
C PRO A 3 13.80 -6.48 10.04
N ARG A 4 14.29 -7.51 10.76
CA ARG A 4 14.07 -8.93 10.42
C ARG A 4 12.63 -9.38 10.65
N THR A 5 11.95 -8.86 11.67
CA THR A 5 10.55 -9.23 11.92
C THR A 5 9.63 -8.65 10.87
N THR A 6 9.86 -7.40 10.46
CA THR A 6 9.05 -6.75 9.41
C THR A 6 9.24 -7.41 8.04
N VAL A 7 10.47 -7.86 7.71
CA VAL A 7 10.71 -8.65 6.47
C VAL A 7 9.97 -9.99 6.52
N ASN A 8 9.92 -10.66 7.67
CA ASN A 8 9.17 -11.91 7.83
C ASN A 8 7.66 -11.69 7.68
N GLU A 9 7.12 -10.61 8.24
CA GLU A 9 5.70 -10.24 8.10
C GLU A 9 5.34 -9.92 6.65
N LEU A 10 6.16 -9.11 5.97
CA LEU A 10 5.99 -8.86 4.53
C LEU A 10 6.07 -10.16 3.72
N THR A 11 7.00 -11.06 4.05
CA THR A 11 7.09 -12.38 3.40
C THR A 11 5.80 -13.19 3.57
N LYS A 12 5.16 -13.15 4.75
CA LYS A 12 3.85 -13.80 4.97
C LYS A 12 2.76 -13.19 4.10
N VAL A 13 2.72 -11.85 3.98
CA VAL A 13 1.77 -11.14 3.11
C VAL A 13 1.96 -11.56 1.65
N PHE A 14 3.20 -11.57 1.15
CA PHE A 14 3.49 -12.01 -0.22
C PHE A 14 3.13 -13.49 -0.45
N LYS A 15 3.39 -14.37 0.52
CA LYS A 15 2.98 -15.78 0.46
C LYS A 15 1.47 -15.94 0.42
N PHE A 16 0.74 -15.18 1.25
CA PHE A 16 -0.73 -15.19 1.26
C PHE A 16 -1.30 -14.80 -0.11
N HIS A 17 -0.77 -13.73 -0.71
CA HIS A 17 -1.22 -13.27 -2.03
C HIS A 17 -0.76 -14.16 -3.20
N SER A 18 0.31 -14.95 -3.00
CA SER A 18 0.88 -15.85 -4.03
C SER A 18 0.03 -17.07 -4.36
N THR A 19 -1.04 -17.31 -3.62
CA THR A 19 -2.04 -18.35 -3.89
C THR A 19 -3.39 -17.70 -4.12
N ASN A 20 -4.12 -18.11 -5.16
CA ASN A 20 -5.49 -17.66 -5.35
C ASN A 20 -6.49 -18.55 -4.58
N GLU A 21 -7.76 -18.16 -4.54
CA GLU A 21 -8.84 -18.93 -3.87
C GLU A 21 -9.01 -20.36 -4.42
N LYS A 22 -8.52 -20.62 -5.65
CA LYS A 22 -8.54 -21.92 -6.32
C LYS A 22 -7.26 -22.74 -6.09
N GLY A 23 -6.37 -22.31 -5.18
CA GLY A 23 -5.13 -23.01 -4.85
C GLY A 23 -4.02 -22.92 -5.91
N LYS A 24 -4.17 -22.08 -6.94
CA LYS A 24 -3.18 -21.91 -8.00
C LYS A 24 -2.16 -20.83 -7.63
N SER A 25 -0.88 -21.12 -7.83
CA SER A 25 0.21 -20.16 -7.68
C SER A 25 0.08 -19.04 -8.69
N VAL A 26 0.25 -17.81 -8.21
CA VAL A 26 -0.01 -16.59 -8.96
C VAL A 26 1.13 -15.61 -8.72
N GLN A 27 1.63 -15.00 -9.80
CA GLN A 27 2.73 -14.06 -9.72
C GLN A 27 2.25 -12.75 -9.10
N VAL A 28 2.75 -12.44 -7.90
CA VAL A 28 2.40 -11.22 -7.14
C VAL A 28 3.57 -10.27 -6.93
N LYS A 29 4.79 -10.69 -7.26
CA LYS A 29 5.99 -9.87 -7.12
C LYS A 29 5.84 -8.57 -7.92
N GLY A 30 5.99 -7.43 -7.25
CA GLY A 30 5.82 -6.09 -7.84
C GLY A 30 4.37 -5.61 -8.00
N ASN A 31 3.37 -6.48 -7.79
CA ASN A 31 1.95 -6.14 -7.93
C ASN A 31 1.22 -5.98 -6.60
N VAL A 32 1.88 -6.28 -5.47
CA VAL A 32 1.32 -6.04 -4.14
C VAL A 32 1.37 -4.55 -3.83
N THR A 33 0.20 -4.00 -3.53
CA THR A 33 0.00 -2.63 -3.10
C THR A 33 -0.51 -2.62 -1.68
N MET A 34 0.02 -1.70 -0.88
CA MET A 34 -0.29 -1.53 0.53
C MET A 34 -0.91 -0.15 0.72
N VAL A 35 -2.08 -0.11 1.34
CA VAL A 35 -2.77 1.12 1.70
C VAL A 35 -2.59 1.34 3.20
N VAL A 36 -2.02 2.48 3.55
CA VAL A 36 -1.68 2.88 4.92
C VAL A 36 -2.20 4.28 5.22
N ASN A 37 -2.33 4.58 6.50
CA ASN A 37 -2.54 5.95 6.93
C ASN A 37 -1.28 6.80 6.60
N PRO A 38 -1.43 8.11 6.26
CA PRO A 38 -0.28 8.98 6.01
C PRO A 38 0.74 9.01 7.17
N SER A 39 0.28 8.97 8.43
CA SER A 39 1.18 8.94 9.59
C SER A 39 2.09 7.70 9.57
N ASP A 40 1.49 6.52 9.33
CA ASP A 40 2.20 5.26 9.29
C ASP A 40 3.14 5.17 8.07
N ALA A 41 2.80 5.83 6.96
CA ALA A 41 3.62 5.87 5.76
C ALA A 41 4.99 6.52 6.03
N PHE A 42 5.02 7.61 6.81
CA PHE A 42 6.27 8.26 7.22
C PHE A 42 7.09 7.37 8.15
N GLU A 43 6.45 6.66 9.08
CA GLU A 43 7.15 5.71 9.96
C GLU A 43 7.80 4.58 9.16
N ILE A 44 7.08 4.03 8.17
CA ILE A 44 7.62 3.01 7.26
C ILE A 44 8.81 3.57 6.48
N GLN A 45 8.67 4.73 5.85
CA GLN A 45 9.77 5.35 5.10
C GLN A 45 11.00 5.58 5.99
N ALA A 46 10.82 6.09 7.21
CA ALA A 46 11.90 6.31 8.15
C ALA A 46 12.59 4.99 8.55
N GLN A 47 11.81 3.93 8.81
CA GLN A 47 12.35 2.63 9.20
C GLN A 47 13.21 1.97 8.10
N TYR A 48 12.87 2.19 6.84
CA TYR A 48 13.59 1.64 5.68
C TYR A 48 14.62 2.60 5.08
N THR A 49 14.74 3.80 5.63
CA THR A 49 15.75 4.77 5.22
C THR A 49 17.00 4.56 6.05
N HIS A 50 18.09 4.21 5.38
CA HIS A 50 19.38 4.01 6.00
C HIS A 50 20.43 4.90 5.36
N LEU A 51 21.37 5.38 6.16
CA LEU A 51 22.55 6.10 5.67
C LEU A 51 23.51 5.09 5.07
N ASN A 52 23.78 5.18 3.77
CA ASN A 52 24.76 4.31 3.12
C ASN A 52 26.20 4.76 3.44
N ALA A 53 27.19 3.95 3.05
CA ALA A 53 28.61 4.24 3.29
C ALA A 53 29.11 5.55 2.63
N ASN A 54 28.36 6.08 1.67
CA ASN A 54 28.66 7.34 0.98
C ASN A 54 27.98 8.55 1.63
N GLY A 55 27.32 8.38 2.79
CA GLY A 55 26.61 9.46 3.49
C GLY A 55 25.29 9.88 2.83
N VAL A 56 24.73 9.05 1.94
CA VAL A 56 23.44 9.31 1.28
C VAL A 56 22.34 8.48 1.94
N TYR A 57 21.20 9.11 2.21
CA TYR A 57 20.01 8.41 2.67
C TYR A 57 19.40 7.59 1.54
N VAL A 58 19.30 6.28 1.75
CA VAL A 58 18.69 5.35 0.80
C VAL A 58 17.52 4.67 1.46
N THR A 59 16.34 4.82 0.87
CA THR A 59 15.13 4.10 1.28
C THR A 59 15.05 2.80 0.49
N ALA A 60 15.21 1.66 1.17
CA ALA A 60 15.21 0.35 0.53
C ALA A 60 13.99 -0.46 0.98
N LEU A 61 12.90 -0.39 0.20
CA LEU A 61 11.72 -1.22 0.43
C LEU A 61 11.88 -2.59 -0.25
N PRO A 62 11.71 -3.71 0.49
CA PRO A 62 11.82 -5.04 -0.10
C PRO A 62 10.66 -5.32 -1.07
N TYR A 63 10.92 -6.16 -2.07
CA TYR A 63 9.94 -6.67 -3.04
C TYR A 63 9.26 -5.64 -3.97
N ASN A 64 9.78 -4.41 -4.05
CA ASN A 64 9.21 -3.34 -4.88
C ASN A 64 7.72 -3.11 -4.60
N LEU A 65 7.39 -3.00 -3.31
CA LEU A 65 6.03 -2.81 -2.82
C LEU A 65 5.56 -1.37 -3.06
N ASN A 66 4.34 -1.21 -3.57
CA ASN A 66 3.74 0.12 -3.75
C ASN A 66 2.99 0.51 -2.48
N ILE A 67 3.34 1.65 -1.89
CA ILE A 67 2.64 2.21 -0.73
C ILE A 67 1.73 3.33 -1.22
N ILE A 68 0.45 3.26 -0.88
CA ILE A 68 -0.55 4.29 -1.16
C ILE A 68 -1.03 4.84 0.19
N GLU A 69 -0.92 6.15 0.34
CA GLU A 69 -1.44 6.86 1.50
C GLU A 69 -2.95 7.10 1.33
N SER A 70 -3.72 6.81 2.38
CA SER A 70 -5.17 7.03 2.39
C SER A 70 -5.64 7.55 3.73
N ILE A 71 -6.35 8.68 3.72
CA ILE A 71 -6.99 9.26 4.90
C ILE A 71 -8.15 8.41 5.42
N ALA A 72 -8.73 7.56 4.56
CA ALA A 72 -9.79 6.64 4.93
C ALA A 72 -9.26 5.43 5.71
N GLN A 73 -7.94 5.20 5.69
CA GLN A 73 -7.33 4.10 6.41
C GLN A 73 -7.07 4.50 7.87
N PRO A 74 -7.56 3.73 8.86
CA PRO A 74 -7.25 3.97 10.26
C PRO A 74 -5.75 3.82 10.54
N ALA A 75 -5.21 4.68 11.40
CA ALA A 75 -3.82 4.57 11.85
C ALA A 75 -3.56 3.22 12.54
N GLY A 76 -2.37 2.65 12.34
CA GLY A 76 -1.98 1.34 12.83
C GLY A 76 -2.65 0.16 12.11
N LYS A 77 -3.46 0.41 11.07
CA LYS A 77 -4.07 -0.63 10.23
C LYS A 77 -3.56 -0.52 8.80
N VAL A 78 -3.31 -1.68 8.21
CA VAL A 78 -2.83 -1.81 6.85
C VAL A 78 -3.73 -2.69 6.01
N LEU A 79 -4.03 -2.27 4.79
CA LEU A 79 -4.74 -3.07 3.80
C LEU A 79 -3.76 -3.43 2.69
N THR A 80 -3.70 -4.70 2.31
CA THR A 80 -2.84 -5.17 1.21
C THR A 80 -3.66 -5.84 0.14
N TYR A 81 -3.41 -5.52 -1.12
CA TYR A 81 -4.09 -6.10 -2.26
C TYR A 81 -3.14 -6.29 -3.44
N VAL A 82 -3.49 -7.17 -4.37
CA VAL A 82 -2.75 -7.37 -5.62
C VAL A 82 -3.42 -6.55 -6.72
N LYS A 83 -2.69 -5.58 -7.28
CA LYS A 83 -3.14 -4.77 -8.41
C LYS A 83 -3.48 -5.68 -9.60
N GLY A 84 -4.63 -5.42 -10.24
CA GLY A 84 -5.12 -6.21 -11.37
C GLY A 84 -5.95 -7.44 -11.00
N ARG A 85 -6.20 -7.69 -9.70
CA ARG A 85 -7.17 -8.72 -9.26
C ARG A 85 -8.54 -8.18 -8.87
N TYR A 86 -8.62 -6.88 -8.68
CA TYR A 86 -9.84 -6.20 -8.28
C TYR A 86 -10.14 -5.16 -9.33
N ASP A 87 -11.23 -5.37 -10.06
CA ASP A 87 -11.77 -4.37 -10.95
C ASP A 87 -12.68 -3.45 -10.12
N GLY A 88 -12.24 -2.20 -9.95
CA GLY A 88 -13.06 -1.16 -9.35
C GLY A 88 -14.02 -0.62 -10.40
N TYR A 89 -15.28 -1.04 -10.36
CA TYR A 89 -16.33 -0.45 -11.19
C TYR A 89 -17.06 0.65 -10.40
N LEU A 90 -17.09 1.87 -10.94
CA LEU A 90 -17.98 2.92 -10.46
C LEU A 90 -19.37 2.67 -11.05
N GLY A 91 -20.26 2.06 -10.27
CA GLY A 91 -21.61 1.66 -10.67
C GLY A 91 -22.62 2.81 -10.85
N GLY A 92 -22.17 4.05 -11.00
CA GLY A 92 -23.04 5.22 -11.15
C GLY A 92 -22.26 6.46 -11.55
N GLY A 93 -22.83 7.27 -12.45
CA GLY A 93 -22.23 8.53 -12.88
C GLY A 93 -22.01 9.44 -11.68
N ILE A 94 -20.80 10.00 -11.57
CA ILE A 94 -20.48 11.01 -10.57
C ILE A 94 -21.34 12.24 -10.89
N ASN A 95 -22.48 12.40 -10.21
CA ASN A 95 -23.32 13.58 -10.35
C ASN A 95 -22.66 14.74 -9.61
N ILE A 96 -21.78 15.47 -10.31
CA ILE A 96 -21.25 16.74 -9.84
C ILE A 96 -22.35 17.78 -10.04
N GLN A 97 -23.14 18.04 -8.99
CA GLN A 97 -24.10 19.14 -9.00
C GLN A 97 -23.37 20.45 -8.63
N LYS A 98 -23.19 21.34 -9.61
CA LYS A 98 -22.76 22.71 -9.35
C LYS A 98 -23.98 23.49 -8.85
N PHE A 99 -24.02 23.81 -7.57
CA PHE A 99 -25.01 24.75 -7.03
C PHE A 99 -24.60 26.16 -7.44
N GLU A 100 -25.19 26.66 -8.53
CA GLU A 100 -25.12 28.07 -8.96
C GLU A 100 -26.35 28.80 -8.42
N GLN A 101 -26.41 29.12 -7.13
CA GLN A 101 -27.25 30.20 -6.60
C GLN A 101 -26.94 30.47 -5.13
N THR A 102 -26.20 31.54 -4.87
CA THR A 102 -26.47 32.36 -3.67
C THR A 102 -27.34 33.52 -4.14
N LEU A 103 -28.66 33.37 -4.00
CA LEU A 103 -29.55 34.53 -3.93
C LEU A 103 -29.33 35.19 -2.56
N ALA A 104 -28.47 36.20 -2.52
CA ALA A 104 -28.45 37.24 -1.50
C ALA A 104 -27.80 38.50 -2.10
#